data_AF-A0AAD1TNX6-F1
#
_entry.id   AF-A0AAD1TNX6-F1
#
_cell.length_a   1.000
_cell.length_b   1.000
_cell.length_c   1.000
_cell.angle_alpha   90.00
_cell.angle_beta   90.00
_cell.angle_gamma   90.00
#
_symmetry.space_group_name_H-M   'P 1'
#
loop_
_entity.id
_entity.type
_entity.pdbx_description
1 polymer ?
#
loop_
_entity_poly.entity_id
_entity_poly.type
_entity_poly.pdbx_seq_one_letter_code
_entity_poly.pdbx_strand_id
1 'polypeptide(L)'
;MQNNSNSNSNSNFFDATDLFKIPEQLNIPDGLCSAGDFSKKFHVRLEDIISTWLDNKINLYVNLRSEYCRINRYANKEEHRYDTFDISVGRDFYQHEKSPQAATRSFIPCAQSEIKEDTNFNRSSFYKYVYNGYASGFWRLQPTNTTHLVKDNYNLKNANELWDEIPEEVKVFGRDDKDYLIFDKNIFVSHECLYIDNFGCQELSRFFTIKENEIHEVEGYYIQSFIVLMLLKISFSEKDGKINRLNAADILNVVRDDCHISLKDVSDKSISRWVNDSLIEEGQLSLAVEDGRLSTVKDNVIYLLIKYGHANSTSKELANLLSKEGDGYQLQQRITSSQLVNYIDALVLKYASLHFK
;
A
#
# COMPACT_ATOMS: atom_id res chain seq x y z
N MET A 1 -23.28 -48.67 -48.23
CA MET A 1 -23.34 -47.24 -48.57
C MET A 1 -23.53 -46.50 -47.25
N GLN A 2 -22.44 -46.00 -46.64
CA GLN A 2 -22.06 -44.57 -46.59
C GLN A 2 -23.18 -43.70 -45.97
N ASN A 3 -22.97 -42.88 -44.94
CA ASN A 3 -21.78 -42.13 -44.54
C ASN A 3 -21.77 -41.78 -43.05
N ASN A 4 -20.54 -41.69 -42.52
CA ASN A 4 -20.16 -41.00 -41.30
C ASN A 4 -20.47 -39.50 -41.38
N SER A 5 -20.85 -38.91 -40.26
CA SER A 5 -20.47 -37.53 -39.92
C SER A 5 -20.33 -37.36 -38.41
N ASN A 6 -19.11 -37.58 -37.92
CA ASN A 6 -18.61 -37.00 -36.67
C ASN A 6 -18.72 -35.48 -36.77
N SER A 7 -19.60 -34.87 -35.97
CA SER A 7 -19.49 -33.45 -35.66
C SER A 7 -18.62 -33.29 -34.42
N ASN A 8 -17.30 -33.20 -34.63
CA ASN A 8 -16.40 -32.58 -33.68
C ASN A 8 -16.82 -31.10 -33.56
N SER A 9 -17.63 -30.79 -32.55
CA SER A 9 -17.79 -29.40 -32.12
C SER A 9 -16.48 -29.00 -31.44
N ASN A 10 -15.57 -28.40 -32.21
CA ASN A 10 -14.52 -27.55 -31.65
C ASN A 10 -15.20 -26.38 -30.96
N SER A 11 -15.64 -26.59 -29.73
CA SER A 11 -15.89 -25.51 -28.80
C SER A 11 -14.51 -24.96 -28.45
N ASN A 12 -14.07 -23.95 -29.21
CA ASN A 12 -13.10 -22.98 -28.72
C ASN A 12 -13.78 -22.22 -27.58
N PHE A 13 -13.99 -22.91 -26.45
CA PHE A 13 -14.32 -22.30 -25.19
C PHE A 13 -13.08 -21.51 -24.82
N PHE A 14 -13.18 -20.20 -24.97
CA PHE A 14 -12.11 -19.30 -24.62
C PHE A 14 -12.01 -19.35 -23.10
N ASP A 15 -11.02 -20.12 -22.62
CA ASP A 15 -10.70 -20.22 -21.21
C ASP A 15 -10.08 -18.88 -20.77
N ALA A 16 -10.96 -17.95 -20.37
CA ALA A 16 -10.58 -16.62 -19.93
C ALA A 16 -9.77 -16.62 -18.62
N THR A 17 -9.57 -17.79 -17.99
CA THR A 17 -8.75 -17.92 -16.78
C THR A 17 -7.29 -17.49 -17.02
N ASP A 18 -6.83 -17.54 -18.27
CA ASP A 18 -5.50 -17.02 -18.66
C ASP A 18 -5.48 -15.51 -18.92
N LEU A 19 -6.63 -14.86 -19.16
CA LEU A 19 -6.71 -13.38 -19.28
C LEU A 19 -6.65 -12.67 -17.93
N PHE A 20 -7.02 -13.35 -16.85
CA PHE A 20 -6.93 -12.82 -15.48
C PHE A 20 -5.56 -13.11 -14.81
N LYS A 21 -4.59 -13.66 -15.55
CA LYS A 21 -3.18 -13.79 -15.13
C LYS A 21 -2.33 -12.56 -15.46
N ILE A 22 -2.93 -11.47 -15.92
CA ILE A 22 -2.26 -10.18 -15.91
C ILE A 22 -2.15 -9.78 -14.44
N PRO A 23 -0.96 -9.48 -13.89
CA PRO A 23 -0.87 -8.86 -12.58
C PRO A 23 -1.46 -7.47 -12.72
N GLU A 24 -2.77 -7.35 -12.55
CA GLU A 24 -3.41 -6.07 -12.32
C GLU A 24 -2.65 -5.44 -11.15
N GLN A 25 -2.12 -4.24 -11.38
CA GLN A 25 -1.65 -3.40 -10.30
C GLN A 25 -2.83 -3.27 -9.35
N LEU A 26 -2.73 -3.97 -8.22
CA LEU A 26 -3.71 -3.95 -7.16
C LEU A 26 -3.83 -2.48 -6.72
N ASN A 27 -4.91 -1.81 -7.13
CA ASN A 27 -5.15 -0.44 -6.73
C ASN A 27 -5.68 -0.48 -5.29
N ILE A 28 -4.74 -0.55 -4.34
CA ILE A 28 -5.06 -0.56 -2.91
C ILE A 28 -5.50 0.87 -2.55
N PRO A 29 -6.72 1.06 -2.03
CA PRO A 29 -7.22 2.37 -1.65
C PRO A 29 -6.28 3.06 -0.66
N ASP A 30 -6.19 4.39 -0.77
CA ASP A 30 -5.48 5.21 0.20
C ASP A 30 -6.01 4.90 1.61
N GLY A 31 -5.15 4.32 2.44
CA GLY A 31 -5.47 3.97 3.83
C GLY A 31 -5.68 2.48 4.12
N LEU A 32 -5.42 1.59 3.16
CA LEU A 32 -5.25 0.15 3.42
C LEU A 32 -3.77 -0.25 3.26
N CYS A 33 -3.24 -0.99 4.23
CA CYS A 33 -1.88 -1.50 4.25
C CYS A 33 -1.91 -3.05 4.21
N SER A 34 -1.11 -3.71 3.36
CA SER A 34 -0.99 -5.18 3.39
C SER A 34 -0.42 -5.63 4.73
N ALA A 35 -0.99 -6.66 5.36
CA ALA A 35 -0.48 -7.20 6.62
C ALA A 35 0.94 -7.75 6.47
N GLY A 36 1.24 -8.38 5.34
CA GLY A 36 2.60 -8.84 5.02
C GLY A 36 3.59 -7.69 4.84
N ASP A 37 3.17 -6.59 4.19
CA ASP A 37 4.03 -5.42 4.00
C ASP A 37 4.23 -4.66 5.32
N PHE A 38 3.19 -4.54 6.15
CA PHE A 38 3.29 -3.99 7.50
C PHE A 38 4.25 -4.83 8.37
N SER A 39 4.09 -6.15 8.37
CA SER A 39 4.97 -7.07 9.09
C SER A 39 6.44 -6.86 8.72
N LYS A 40 6.74 -6.81 7.41
CA LYS A 40 8.11 -6.58 6.89
C LYS A 40 8.64 -5.19 7.23
N LYS A 41 7.84 -4.14 7.03
CA LYS A 41 8.25 -2.75 7.28
C LYS A 41 8.55 -2.51 8.76
N PHE A 42 7.71 -3.02 9.64
CA PHE A 42 7.74 -2.71 11.07
C PHE A 42 8.39 -3.81 11.92
N HIS A 43 8.89 -4.88 11.30
CA HIS A 43 9.46 -6.06 11.98
C HIS A 43 8.52 -6.66 13.04
N VAL A 44 7.20 -6.54 12.83
CA VAL A 44 6.16 -7.15 13.65
C VAL A 44 5.84 -8.52 13.06
N ARG A 45 5.74 -9.56 13.89
CA ARG A 45 5.42 -10.89 13.37
C ARG A 45 3.97 -10.91 12.89
N LEU A 46 3.71 -11.58 11.77
CA LEU A 46 2.36 -11.65 11.20
C LEU A 46 1.37 -12.26 12.21
N GLU A 47 1.81 -13.23 13.01
CA GLU A 47 1.04 -13.86 14.08
C GLU A 47 0.61 -12.86 15.16
N ASP A 48 1.42 -11.83 15.44
CA ASP A 48 1.08 -10.80 16.42
C ASP A 48 -0.01 -9.86 15.87
N ILE A 49 0.01 -9.59 14.56
CA ILE A 49 -1.06 -8.85 13.87
C ILE A 49 -2.37 -9.66 13.91
N ILE A 50 -2.31 -10.95 13.57
CA ILE A 50 -3.47 -11.85 13.61
C ILE A 50 -4.02 -11.95 15.03
N SER A 51 -3.16 -12.09 16.05
CA SER A 51 -3.58 -12.15 17.45
C SER A 51 -4.30 -10.87 17.89
N THR A 52 -3.82 -9.71 17.43
CA THR A 52 -4.46 -8.42 17.72
C THR A 52 -5.84 -8.30 17.07
N TRP A 53 -6.01 -8.86 15.88
CA TRP A 53 -7.31 -8.95 15.21
C TRP A 53 -8.26 -9.93 15.91
N LEU A 54 -7.79 -11.11 16.32
CA LEU A 54 -8.59 -12.08 17.10
C LEU A 54 -9.07 -11.50 18.44
N ASP A 55 -8.31 -10.60 19.03
CA ASP A 55 -8.68 -9.81 20.22
C ASP A 55 -9.70 -8.68 19.92
N ASN A 56 -10.18 -8.55 18.68
CA ASN A 56 -11.07 -7.48 18.20
C ASN A 56 -10.51 -6.06 18.39
N LYS A 57 -9.18 -5.89 18.42
CA LYS A 57 -8.54 -4.57 18.57
C LYS A 57 -8.37 -3.83 17.25
N ILE A 58 -8.30 -4.58 16.15
CA ILE A 58 -8.18 -4.06 14.79
C ILE A 58 -9.14 -4.79 13.84
N ASN A 59 -9.37 -4.23 12.66
CA ASN A 59 -10.07 -4.92 11.57
C ASN A 59 -9.07 -5.46 10.55
N LEU A 60 -9.36 -6.63 10.00
CA LEU A 60 -8.67 -7.15 8.82
C LEU A 60 -9.63 -7.22 7.63
N TYR A 61 -9.08 -7.10 6.43
CA TYR A 61 -9.82 -7.09 5.19
C TYR A 61 -9.24 -8.09 4.20
N VAL A 62 -10.10 -8.67 3.38
CA VAL A 62 -9.74 -9.50 2.23
C VAL A 62 -10.03 -8.74 0.94
N ASN A 63 -9.14 -8.84 -0.05
CA ASN A 63 -9.44 -8.35 -1.39
C ASN A 63 -10.12 -9.45 -2.24
N LEU A 64 -11.38 -9.25 -2.59
CA LEU A 64 -12.15 -10.14 -3.46
C LEU A 64 -12.01 -9.71 -4.92
N ARG A 65 -11.90 -10.68 -5.84
CA ARG A 65 -11.71 -10.44 -7.27
C ARG A 65 -12.89 -10.96 -8.07
N SER A 66 -14.03 -10.28 -7.97
CA SER A 66 -15.30 -10.71 -8.56
C SER A 66 -15.71 -12.11 -8.09
N GLU A 67 -15.66 -12.32 -6.77
CA GLU A 67 -16.03 -13.60 -6.18
C GLU A 67 -17.55 -13.76 -6.14
N TYR A 68 -18.05 -14.86 -6.69
CA TYR A 68 -19.48 -15.16 -6.69
C TYR A 68 -19.97 -15.46 -5.26
N CYS A 69 -20.98 -14.74 -4.82
CA CYS A 69 -21.57 -14.91 -3.49
C CYS A 69 -22.98 -14.33 -3.43
N ARG A 70 -23.65 -14.52 -2.30
CA ARG A 70 -24.90 -13.85 -1.96
C ARG A 70 -24.63 -12.73 -0.97
N ILE A 71 -25.30 -11.60 -1.13
CA ILE A 71 -25.31 -10.53 -0.12
C ILE A 71 -26.63 -10.54 0.65
N ASN A 72 -26.53 -10.39 1.97
CA ASN A 72 -27.63 -9.97 2.84
C ASN A 72 -27.38 -8.51 3.20
N ARG A 73 -28.17 -7.61 2.62
CA ARG A 73 -28.04 -6.16 2.80
C ARG A 73 -29.18 -5.63 3.66
N TYR A 74 -28.86 -4.84 4.69
CA TYR A 74 -29.81 -4.22 5.59
C TYR A 74 -29.77 -2.70 5.44
N ALA A 75 -30.67 -2.16 4.62
CA ALA A 75 -30.75 -0.73 4.36
C ALA A 75 -31.70 -0.05 5.36
N ASN A 76 -31.36 1.15 5.82
CA ASN A 76 -32.26 1.95 6.66
C ASN A 76 -33.18 2.85 5.82
N LYS A 77 -34.23 3.43 6.43
CA LYS A 77 -35.18 4.32 5.72
C LYS A 77 -34.55 5.57 5.08
N GLU A 78 -33.47 6.10 5.64
CA GLU A 78 -32.75 7.27 5.12
C GLU A 78 -31.87 6.89 3.92
N GLU A 79 -31.45 5.63 3.84
CA GLU A 79 -30.67 5.03 2.75
C GLU A 79 -31.52 4.57 1.55
N HIS A 80 -32.78 5.00 1.51
CA HIS A 80 -33.78 4.88 0.42
C HIS A 80 -34.84 3.76 0.58
N ARG A 81 -36.09 4.13 0.28
CA ARG A 81 -37.32 3.35 0.49
C ARG A 81 -37.83 2.63 -0.79
N TYR A 82 -37.03 2.61 -1.86
CA TYR A 82 -37.41 2.09 -3.20
C TYR A 82 -36.30 1.22 -3.84
N ASP A 83 -35.61 0.43 -3.01
CA ASP A 83 -34.25 -0.08 -3.26
C ASP A 83 -34.17 -1.26 -4.26
N THR A 84 -35.23 -2.05 -4.47
CA THR A 84 -35.15 -3.17 -5.43
C THR A 84 -34.91 -2.70 -6.87
N PHE A 85 -35.56 -1.60 -7.27
CA PHE A 85 -35.31 -0.97 -8.57
C PHE A 85 -33.89 -0.38 -8.63
N ASP A 86 -33.48 0.38 -7.62
CA ASP A 86 -32.14 1.00 -7.61
C ASP A 86 -31.02 -0.04 -7.63
N ILE A 87 -31.15 -1.14 -6.88
CA ILE A 87 -30.25 -2.30 -6.97
C ILE A 87 -30.26 -2.90 -8.37
N SER A 88 -31.44 -3.04 -8.98
CA SER A 88 -31.55 -3.59 -10.33
C SER A 88 -30.83 -2.72 -11.38
N VAL A 89 -30.93 -1.40 -11.28
CA VAL A 89 -30.38 -0.47 -12.28
C VAL A 89 -28.97 0.03 -11.95
N GLY A 90 -28.29 -0.58 -10.96
CA GLY A 90 -26.89 -0.24 -10.67
C GLY A 90 -26.71 1.01 -9.80
N ARG A 91 -27.76 1.45 -9.10
CA ARG A 91 -27.75 2.66 -8.25
C ARG A 91 -27.62 2.36 -6.77
N ASP A 92 -27.41 1.09 -6.41
CA ASP A 92 -27.22 0.68 -5.04
C ASP A 92 -25.97 1.27 -4.37
N PHE A 93 -25.98 1.29 -3.05
CA PHE A 93 -24.85 1.67 -2.20
C PHE A 93 -23.55 0.92 -2.52
N TYR A 94 -23.58 -0.35 -2.93
CA TYR A 94 -22.38 -1.10 -3.33
C TYR A 94 -22.12 -1.11 -4.85
N GLN A 95 -22.91 -0.40 -5.65
CA GLN A 95 -22.78 -0.36 -7.11
C GLN A 95 -22.41 1.01 -7.64
N HIS A 96 -23.01 2.05 -7.07
CA HIS A 96 -22.97 3.39 -7.64
C HIS A 96 -21.61 4.04 -7.44
N GLU A 97 -21.03 4.61 -8.50
CA GLU A 97 -19.68 5.20 -8.49
C GLU A 97 -19.50 6.36 -7.49
N LYS A 98 -20.59 7.09 -7.22
CA LYS A 98 -20.58 8.17 -6.21
C LYS A 98 -20.81 7.69 -4.78
N SER A 99 -20.99 6.38 -4.58
CA SER A 99 -21.10 5.82 -3.24
C SER A 99 -19.80 6.02 -2.47
N PRO A 100 -19.86 6.32 -1.16
CA PRO A 100 -18.67 6.29 -0.30
C PRO A 100 -17.90 4.97 -0.34
N GLN A 101 -18.56 3.87 -0.73
CA GLN A 101 -17.92 2.56 -0.82
C GLN A 101 -17.21 2.29 -2.15
N ALA A 102 -17.49 3.07 -3.21
CA ALA A 102 -17.04 2.75 -4.58
C ALA A 102 -15.51 2.61 -4.70
N ALA A 103 -14.75 3.36 -3.89
CA ALA A 103 -13.29 3.25 -3.86
C ALA A 103 -12.78 2.01 -3.11
N THR A 104 -13.57 1.46 -2.17
CA THR A 104 -13.13 0.36 -1.30
C THR A 104 -13.66 -0.99 -1.78
N ARG A 105 -14.94 -1.07 -2.17
CA ARG A 105 -15.61 -2.33 -2.48
C ARG A 105 -16.82 -2.11 -3.38
N SER A 106 -17.17 -3.16 -4.11
CA SER A 106 -18.37 -3.17 -4.94
C SER A 106 -19.05 -4.53 -4.95
N PHE A 107 -20.34 -4.53 -5.25
CA PHE A 107 -21.14 -5.74 -5.42
C PHE A 107 -22.04 -5.62 -6.65
N ILE A 108 -21.91 -6.54 -7.59
CA ILE A 108 -22.66 -6.53 -8.85
C ILE A 108 -23.63 -7.73 -8.87
N PRO A 109 -24.97 -7.51 -8.86
CA PRO A 109 -25.96 -8.58 -8.88
C PRO A 109 -25.96 -9.33 -10.22
N CYS A 110 -26.22 -10.64 -10.20
CA CYS A 110 -26.25 -11.46 -11.42
C CYS A 110 -27.51 -11.23 -12.26
N ALA A 111 -28.66 -11.06 -11.63
CA ALA A 111 -29.93 -10.85 -12.30
C ALA A 111 -30.86 -9.99 -11.44
N GLN A 112 -31.48 -9.00 -12.07
CA GLN A 112 -32.39 -8.02 -11.45
C GLN A 112 -33.63 -8.65 -10.80
N SER A 113 -34.00 -9.89 -11.19
CA SER A 113 -35.24 -10.57 -10.78
C SER A 113 -35.13 -11.44 -9.52
N GLU A 114 -33.96 -11.56 -8.90
CA GLU A 114 -33.73 -12.45 -7.74
C GLU A 114 -33.68 -11.72 -6.38
N ILE A 115 -33.93 -10.42 -6.35
CA ILE A 115 -33.88 -9.63 -5.12
C ILE A 115 -35.10 -9.95 -4.26
N LYS A 116 -34.87 -10.66 -3.16
CA LYS A 116 -35.89 -10.91 -2.14
C LYS A 116 -35.84 -9.81 -1.10
N GLU A 117 -36.94 -9.05 -0.99
CA GLU A 117 -37.17 -8.11 0.10
C GLU A 117 -37.91 -8.82 1.23
N ASP A 118 -37.31 -8.88 2.41
CA ASP A 118 -37.97 -9.33 3.63
C ASP A 118 -38.39 -8.11 4.47
N THR A 119 -39.70 -7.85 4.49
CA THR A 119 -40.31 -6.71 5.18
C THR A 119 -40.71 -7.03 6.62
N ASN A 120 -40.51 -8.26 7.09
CA ASN A 120 -41.09 -8.75 8.34
C ASN A 120 -40.27 -8.41 9.60
N PHE A 121 -39.70 -7.21 9.67
CA PHE A 121 -39.15 -6.68 10.91
C PHE A 121 -40.19 -5.82 11.63
N ASN A 122 -40.90 -6.45 12.57
CA ASN A 122 -41.80 -5.80 13.52
C ASN A 122 -41.19 -4.47 14.05
N ARG A 123 -41.72 -3.33 13.58
CA ARG A 123 -41.38 -1.95 14.02
C ARG A 123 -39.94 -1.46 13.77
N SER A 124 -39.09 -2.17 13.01
CA SER A 124 -37.73 -1.67 12.73
C SER A 124 -37.70 -0.62 11.60
N SER A 125 -36.67 0.22 11.60
CA SER A 125 -36.39 1.22 10.56
C SER A 125 -35.53 0.68 9.41
N PHE A 126 -35.44 -0.65 9.25
CA PHE A 126 -34.54 -1.32 8.32
C PHE A 126 -35.27 -2.33 7.41
N TYR A 127 -34.77 -2.50 6.19
CA TYR A 127 -35.24 -3.45 5.18
C TYR A 127 -34.12 -4.44 4.85
N LYS A 128 -34.43 -5.74 4.76
CA LYS A 128 -33.46 -6.79 4.38
C LYS A 128 -33.64 -7.15 2.91
N TYR A 129 -32.57 -7.01 2.13
CA TYR A 129 -32.49 -7.43 0.73
C TYR A 129 -31.51 -8.60 0.61
N VAL A 130 -31.94 -9.65 -0.11
CA VAL A 130 -31.14 -10.85 -0.32
C VAL A 130 -31.04 -11.14 -1.81
N TYR A 131 -29.82 -11.17 -2.36
CA TYR A 131 -29.58 -11.42 -3.79
C TYR A 131 -28.17 -11.95 -4.07
N ASN A 132 -28.02 -12.66 -5.20
CA ASN A 132 -26.75 -13.23 -5.65
C ASN A 132 -26.01 -12.26 -6.58
N GLY A 133 -24.68 -12.31 -6.57
CA GLY A 133 -23.83 -11.42 -7.35
C GLY A 133 -22.34 -11.73 -7.23
N TYR A 134 -21.54 -10.75 -7.64
CA TYR A 134 -20.09 -10.80 -7.61
C TYR A 134 -19.55 -9.67 -6.73
N ALA A 135 -18.74 -10.03 -5.73
CA ALA A 135 -18.12 -9.08 -4.82
C ALA A 135 -16.67 -8.79 -5.25
N SER A 136 -16.32 -7.51 -5.24
CA SER A 136 -14.98 -7.02 -5.59
C SER A 136 -14.46 -6.02 -4.56
N GLY A 137 -13.14 -5.90 -4.46
CA GLY A 137 -12.46 -4.96 -3.56
C GLY A 137 -12.33 -5.50 -2.13
N PHE A 138 -12.17 -4.59 -1.18
CA PHE A 138 -11.76 -4.91 0.19
C PHE A 138 -12.97 -5.08 1.11
N TRP A 139 -13.20 -6.31 1.56
CA TRP A 139 -14.29 -6.70 2.46
C TRP A 139 -13.76 -7.05 3.84
N ARG A 140 -14.48 -6.66 4.90
CA ARG A 140 -14.00 -6.83 6.28
C ARG A 140 -14.21 -8.26 6.74
N LEU A 141 -13.21 -8.82 7.39
CA LEU A 141 -13.27 -10.14 8.02
C LEU A 141 -13.60 -10.00 9.51
N GLN A 142 -14.44 -10.89 10.00
CA GLN A 142 -14.73 -11.04 11.42
C GLN A 142 -14.52 -12.50 11.85
N PRO A 143 -13.76 -12.73 12.95
CA PRO A 143 -13.56 -14.06 13.46
C PRO A 143 -14.87 -14.68 14.00
N THR A 144 -14.98 -15.99 13.89
CA THR A 144 -15.96 -16.84 14.55
C THR A 144 -15.40 -17.38 15.88
N ASN A 145 -16.19 -18.16 16.63
CA ASN A 145 -15.72 -18.71 17.90
C ASN A 145 -14.55 -19.69 17.71
N THR A 146 -14.42 -20.28 16.53
CA THR A 146 -13.42 -21.32 16.25
C THR A 146 -12.24 -20.83 15.40
N THR A 147 -12.28 -19.59 14.89
CA THR A 147 -11.20 -19.01 14.05
C THR A 147 -9.82 -19.08 14.71
N HIS A 148 -9.75 -18.93 16.04
CA HIS A 148 -8.49 -18.98 16.81
C HIS A 148 -7.79 -20.35 16.79
N LEU A 149 -8.47 -21.41 16.32
CA LEU A 149 -7.92 -22.76 16.23
C LEU A 149 -7.06 -22.97 14.97
N VAL A 150 -7.08 -22.00 14.04
CA VAL A 150 -6.46 -22.10 12.72
C VAL A 150 -5.16 -21.33 12.68
N LYS A 151 -4.17 -21.91 11.96
CA LYS A 151 -2.79 -21.41 11.97
C LYS A 151 -2.33 -20.77 10.67
N ASP A 152 -2.96 -21.10 9.54
CA ASP A 152 -2.42 -20.72 8.22
C ASP A 152 -3.42 -19.95 7.35
N ASN A 153 -4.57 -20.54 7.02
CA ASN A 153 -5.51 -19.98 6.06
C ASN A 153 -6.92 -19.90 6.63
N TYR A 154 -7.60 -18.78 6.37
CA TYR A 154 -9.02 -18.65 6.66
C TYR A 154 -9.87 -19.03 5.46
N ASN A 155 -11.05 -19.58 5.71
CA ASN A 155 -12.02 -19.95 4.72
C ASN A 155 -13.20 -18.98 4.76
N LEU A 156 -13.52 -18.36 3.63
CA LEU A 156 -14.66 -17.45 3.53
C LEU A 156 -16.00 -18.19 3.42
N LYS A 157 -15.97 -19.51 3.23
CA LYS A 157 -17.19 -20.33 3.19
C LYS A 157 -17.88 -20.28 4.55
N ASN A 158 -19.00 -19.58 4.58
CA ASN A 158 -19.95 -19.59 5.67
C ASN A 158 -21.21 -20.29 5.18
N ALA A 159 -21.53 -21.41 5.79
CA ALA A 159 -22.74 -22.10 5.44
C ALA A 159 -23.97 -21.33 6.00
N ASN A 160 -25.14 -21.51 5.37
CA ASN A 160 -26.39 -20.81 5.73
C ASN A 160 -26.67 -20.86 7.25
N GLU A 161 -27.60 -20.01 7.73
CA GLU A 161 -28.06 -19.84 9.13
C GLU A 161 -28.36 -21.14 9.96
N LEU A 162 -28.24 -22.34 9.36
CA LEU A 162 -28.54 -23.67 9.91
C LEU A 162 -27.31 -24.60 10.07
N TRP A 163 -26.08 -24.13 9.82
CA TRP A 163 -24.88 -24.98 9.86
C TRP A 163 -24.01 -24.71 11.10
N ASP A 164 -23.32 -25.75 11.57
CA ASP A 164 -22.31 -25.65 12.63
C ASP A 164 -21.06 -24.94 12.10
N GLU A 165 -20.52 -24.00 12.89
CA GLU A 165 -19.29 -23.25 12.56
C GLU A 165 -18.13 -24.22 12.29
N ILE A 166 -17.40 -24.02 11.18
CA ILE A 166 -16.17 -24.77 10.91
C ILE A 166 -14.95 -23.97 11.43
N PRO A 167 -13.87 -24.64 11.92
CA PRO A 167 -12.73 -23.94 12.52
C PRO A 167 -12.11 -22.83 11.67
N GLU A 168 -12.05 -23.03 10.36
CA GLU A 168 -11.45 -22.09 9.40
C GLU A 168 -12.38 -20.97 8.97
N GLU A 169 -13.65 -20.99 9.37
CA GLU A 169 -14.64 -20.01 8.96
C GLU A 169 -14.34 -18.62 9.51
N VAL A 170 -14.39 -17.65 8.62
CA VAL A 170 -14.48 -16.21 8.93
C VAL A 170 -15.70 -15.62 8.25
N LYS A 171 -16.36 -14.68 8.91
CA LYS A 171 -17.50 -13.96 8.34
C LYS A 171 -16.99 -12.77 7.52
N VAL A 172 -17.65 -12.49 6.39
CA VAL A 172 -17.27 -11.42 5.48
C VAL A 172 -18.35 -10.34 5.49
N PHE A 173 -17.97 -9.13 5.89
CA PHE A 173 -18.87 -8.00 6.12
C PHE A 173 -18.61 -6.83 5.16
N GLY A 174 -19.69 -6.09 4.90
CA GLY A 174 -19.71 -4.84 4.15
C GLY A 174 -19.17 -3.67 4.97
N ARG A 175 -19.82 -2.50 4.85
CA ARG A 175 -19.37 -1.29 5.56
C ARG A 175 -19.41 -1.43 7.09
N ASP A 176 -20.32 -2.25 7.60
CA ASP A 176 -20.65 -2.44 9.00
C ASP A 176 -21.03 -3.91 9.25
N ASP A 177 -21.46 -4.23 10.48
CA ASP A 177 -21.85 -5.59 10.87
C ASP A 177 -23.24 -6.00 10.36
N LYS A 178 -23.93 -5.15 9.60
CA LYS A 178 -25.28 -5.44 9.12
C LYS A 178 -25.24 -6.14 7.78
N ASP A 179 -24.42 -5.63 6.86
CA ASP A 179 -24.30 -6.19 5.52
C ASP A 179 -23.24 -7.28 5.50
N TYR A 180 -23.58 -8.47 5.00
CA TYR A 180 -22.62 -9.58 4.95
C TYR A 180 -22.80 -10.45 3.71
N LEU A 181 -21.70 -11.11 3.34
CA LEU A 181 -21.62 -12.01 2.20
C LEU A 181 -21.75 -13.46 2.66
N ILE A 182 -22.37 -14.28 1.82
CA ILE A 182 -22.51 -15.73 1.98
C ILE A 182 -21.87 -16.43 0.79
N PHE A 183 -20.88 -17.29 1.05
CA PHE A 183 -20.16 -18.06 0.06
C PHE A 183 -20.55 -19.54 0.15
N ASP A 184 -20.91 -20.15 -0.98
CA ASP A 184 -21.28 -21.56 -1.05
C ASP A 184 -20.08 -22.50 -1.35
N LYS A 185 -18.93 -21.93 -1.71
CA LYS A 185 -17.69 -22.63 -2.05
C LYS A 185 -16.57 -22.27 -1.08
N ASN A 186 -15.62 -23.20 -0.92
CA ASN A 186 -14.40 -22.96 -0.15
C ASN A 186 -13.53 -21.92 -0.86
N ILE A 187 -13.18 -20.86 -0.15
CA ILE A 187 -12.26 -19.81 -0.62
C ILE A 187 -11.24 -19.59 0.49
N PHE A 188 -10.02 -20.05 0.28
CA PHE A 188 -8.95 -19.97 1.25
C PHE A 188 -8.12 -18.69 1.06
N VAL A 189 -7.90 -17.97 2.16
CA VAL A 189 -7.16 -16.71 2.20
C VAL A 189 -6.02 -16.86 3.19
N SER A 190 -4.78 -16.69 2.69
CA SER A 190 -3.60 -16.69 3.54
C SER A 190 -3.50 -15.41 4.37
N HIS A 191 -2.87 -15.48 5.54
CA HIS A 191 -2.63 -14.32 6.39
C HIS A 191 -1.88 -13.18 5.68
N GLU A 192 -0.98 -13.49 4.74
CA GLU A 192 -0.23 -12.49 3.97
C GLU A 192 -1.10 -11.72 2.96
N CYS A 193 -2.25 -12.30 2.56
CA CYS A 193 -3.22 -11.67 1.67
C CYS A 193 -4.27 -10.82 2.40
N LEU A 194 -4.09 -10.62 3.72
CA LEU A 194 -4.96 -9.76 4.52
C LEU A 194 -4.45 -8.32 4.52
N TYR A 195 -5.39 -7.39 4.70
CA TYR A 195 -5.14 -5.95 4.70
C TYR A 195 -5.63 -5.34 6.00
N ILE A 196 -4.99 -4.24 6.40
CA ILE A 196 -5.21 -3.51 7.64
C ILE A 196 -5.60 -2.08 7.25
N ASP A 197 -6.63 -1.53 7.87
CA ASP A 197 -6.99 -0.12 7.67
C ASP A 197 -6.07 0.83 8.46
N ASN A 198 -6.10 2.12 8.15
CA ASN A 198 -5.31 3.13 8.84
C ASN A 198 -5.46 3.09 10.37
N PHE A 199 -6.68 2.87 10.87
CA PHE A 199 -6.93 2.75 12.30
C PHE A 199 -6.18 1.54 12.88
N GLY A 200 -6.23 0.39 12.22
CA GLY A 200 -5.48 -0.79 12.59
C GLY A 200 -3.97 -0.58 12.51
N CYS A 201 -3.45 0.05 11.43
CA CYS A 201 -2.01 0.33 11.30
C CYS A 201 -1.55 1.28 12.46
N GLN A 202 -2.39 2.22 12.92
CA GLN A 202 -2.14 3.10 14.09
C GLN A 202 -2.20 2.34 15.43
N GLU A 203 -3.22 1.52 15.65
CA GLU A 203 -3.36 0.73 16.87
C GLU A 203 -2.20 -0.25 17.03
N LEU A 204 -1.81 -0.95 15.95
CA LEU A 204 -0.64 -1.82 15.94
C LEU A 204 0.64 -1.03 16.27
N SER A 205 0.79 0.16 15.69
CA SER A 205 1.93 1.03 15.99
C SER A 205 2.00 1.38 17.48
N ARG A 206 0.87 1.70 18.10
CA ARG A 206 0.79 1.96 19.53
C ARG A 206 1.06 0.70 20.37
N PHE A 207 0.45 -0.43 20.02
CA PHE A 207 0.57 -1.69 20.77
C PHE A 207 2.00 -2.23 20.76
N PHE A 208 2.67 -2.17 19.62
CA PHE A 208 4.07 -2.64 19.48
C PHE A 208 5.10 -1.56 19.80
N THR A 209 4.68 -0.39 20.32
CA THR A 209 5.56 0.76 20.61
C THR A 209 6.44 1.12 19.41
N ILE A 210 5.86 1.02 18.22
CA ILE A 210 6.48 1.47 16.99
C ILE A 210 6.50 2.99 17.08
N LYS A 211 7.67 3.55 17.38
CA LYS A 211 7.84 5.00 17.35
C LYS A 211 7.78 5.44 15.90
N GLU A 212 6.63 5.93 15.49
CA GLU A 212 6.38 6.48 14.16
C GLU A 212 7.45 7.51 13.76
N ASN A 213 7.97 8.28 14.73
CA ASN A 213 9.13 9.16 14.56
C ASN A 213 10.41 8.41 14.18
N GLU A 214 10.75 7.30 14.84
CA GLU A 214 11.96 6.53 14.50
C GLU A 214 11.88 5.95 13.08
N ILE A 215 10.68 5.64 12.57
CA ILE A 215 10.51 5.05 11.25
C ILE A 215 10.51 6.10 10.15
N HIS A 216 9.82 7.24 10.35
CA HIS A 216 9.96 8.37 9.44
C HIS A 216 11.37 8.94 9.44
N GLU A 217 12.06 8.92 10.58
CA GLU A 217 13.47 9.26 10.70
C GLU A 217 14.34 8.27 9.90
N VAL A 218 14.26 6.96 10.16
CA VAL A 218 15.04 5.95 9.42
C VAL A 218 14.78 5.98 7.91
N GLU A 219 13.51 6.08 7.50
CA GLU A 219 13.14 6.19 6.08
C GLU A 219 13.68 7.49 5.46
N GLY A 220 13.51 8.62 6.15
CA GLY A 220 14.02 9.92 5.74
C GLY A 220 15.55 9.95 5.66
N TYR A 221 16.25 9.32 6.59
CA TYR A 221 17.70 9.22 6.62
C TYR A 221 18.26 8.39 5.47
N TYR A 222 17.59 7.28 5.14
CA TYR A 222 17.96 6.48 3.98
C TYR A 222 17.78 7.28 2.68
N ILE A 223 16.65 7.98 2.52
CA ILE A 223 16.39 8.86 1.36
C ILE A 223 17.44 9.97 1.29
N GLN A 224 17.71 10.67 2.40
CA GLN A 224 18.73 11.72 2.49
C GLN A 224 20.11 11.20 2.06
N SER A 225 20.48 10.02 2.55
CA SER A 225 21.79 9.40 2.26
C SER A 225 21.89 9.00 0.79
N PHE A 226 20.84 8.39 0.24
CA PHE A 226 20.75 8.11 -1.20
C PHE A 226 20.96 9.37 -2.03
N ILE A 227 20.25 10.45 -1.74
CA ILE A 227 20.34 11.70 -2.50
C ILE A 227 21.76 12.28 -2.46
N VAL A 228 22.37 12.38 -1.27
CA VAL A 228 23.76 12.88 -1.12
C VAL A 228 24.72 12.07 -1.97
N LEU A 229 24.67 10.74 -1.86
CA LEU A 229 25.64 9.85 -2.51
C LEU A 229 25.48 9.85 -4.02
N MET A 230 24.25 9.85 -4.53
CA MET A 230 23.98 9.94 -5.96
C MET A 230 24.44 11.28 -6.54
N LEU A 231 24.15 12.40 -5.87
CA LEU A 231 24.61 13.71 -6.36
C LEU A 231 26.14 13.85 -6.33
N LEU A 232 26.80 13.32 -5.29
CA LEU A 232 28.26 13.25 -5.24
C LEU A 232 28.82 12.39 -6.36
N LYS A 233 28.22 11.24 -6.64
CA LYS A 233 28.58 10.35 -7.75
C LYS A 233 28.46 11.07 -9.09
N ILE A 234 27.31 11.70 -9.35
CA ILE A 234 27.04 12.43 -10.59
C ILE A 234 28.03 13.59 -10.78
N SER A 235 28.34 14.33 -9.71
CA SER A 235 29.12 15.57 -9.81
C SER A 235 30.63 15.36 -9.72
N PHE A 236 31.09 14.33 -9.01
CA PHE A 236 32.49 14.21 -8.59
C PHE A 236 33.09 12.80 -8.75
N SER A 237 32.50 11.92 -9.57
CA SER A 237 33.15 10.63 -9.88
C SER A 237 34.39 10.80 -10.75
N GLU A 238 35.46 10.08 -10.40
CA GLU A 238 36.64 9.90 -11.21
C GLU A 238 36.40 8.86 -12.33
N LYS A 239 37.39 8.71 -13.22
CA LYS A 239 37.29 7.77 -14.36
C LYS A 239 37.12 6.30 -13.93
N ASP A 240 37.53 5.95 -12.71
CA ASP A 240 37.37 4.62 -12.13
C ASP A 240 36.04 4.45 -11.38
N GLY A 241 35.17 5.46 -11.38
CA GLY A 241 33.84 5.44 -10.76
C GLY A 241 33.83 5.76 -9.26
N LYS A 242 34.99 6.09 -8.67
CA LYS A 242 35.10 6.52 -7.27
C LYS A 242 34.82 7.99 -7.10
N ILE A 243 34.28 8.37 -5.95
CA ILE A 243 33.98 9.77 -5.66
C ILE A 243 35.27 10.48 -5.22
N ASN A 244 35.62 11.58 -5.90
CA ASN A 244 36.73 12.44 -5.50
C ASN A 244 36.31 13.32 -4.31
N ARG A 245 36.55 12.80 -3.11
CA ARG A 245 36.09 13.37 -1.82
C ARG A 245 36.73 14.73 -1.51
N LEU A 246 38.01 14.89 -1.85
CA LEU A 246 38.75 16.15 -1.63
C LEU A 246 38.21 17.25 -2.56
N ASN A 247 38.13 16.96 -3.86
CA ASN A 247 37.60 17.91 -4.84
C ASN A 247 36.15 18.29 -4.55
N ALA A 248 35.33 17.32 -4.13
CA ALA A 248 33.96 17.59 -3.70
C ALA A 248 33.92 18.56 -2.51
N ALA A 249 34.72 18.34 -1.47
CA ALA A 249 34.77 19.24 -0.32
C ALA A 249 35.24 20.65 -0.70
N ASP A 250 36.31 20.77 -1.50
CA ASP A 250 36.85 22.05 -1.93
C ASP A 250 35.82 22.86 -2.74
N ILE A 251 35.21 22.24 -3.75
CA ILE A 251 34.22 22.90 -4.61
C ILE A 251 32.96 23.27 -3.84
N LEU A 252 32.46 22.37 -2.97
CA LEU A 252 31.27 22.67 -2.18
C LEU A 252 31.50 23.81 -1.19
N ASN A 253 32.70 23.96 -0.63
CA ASN A 253 33.04 25.11 0.21
C ASN A 253 33.14 26.41 -0.59
N VAL A 254 33.61 26.38 -1.85
CA VAL A 254 33.55 27.55 -2.74
C VAL A 254 32.09 27.97 -2.98
N VAL A 255 31.22 27.03 -3.36
CA VAL A 255 29.79 27.31 -3.58
C VAL A 255 29.09 27.78 -2.29
N ARG A 256 29.52 27.25 -1.14
CA ARG A 256 29.05 27.68 0.17
C ARG A 256 29.39 29.15 0.42
N ASP A 257 30.62 29.57 0.12
CA ASP A 257 31.06 30.96 0.33
C ASP A 257 30.33 31.94 -0.59
N ASP A 258 29.93 31.47 -1.79
CA ASP A 258 29.07 32.22 -2.70
C ASP A 258 27.60 32.25 -2.26
N CYS A 259 27.17 31.29 -1.43
CA CYS A 259 25.83 31.31 -0.85
C CYS A 259 25.80 32.31 0.31
N HIS A 260 24.96 33.34 0.22
CA HIS A 260 24.72 34.30 1.31
C HIS A 260 23.96 33.68 2.53
N ILE A 261 24.13 32.39 2.80
CA ILE A 261 23.56 31.66 3.94
C ILE A 261 24.71 31.10 4.78
N SER A 262 24.64 31.26 6.11
CA SER A 262 25.61 30.65 7.02
C SER A 262 25.42 29.13 7.10
N LEU A 263 26.26 28.38 6.40
CA LEU A 263 26.30 26.91 6.42
C LEU A 263 27.61 26.42 7.04
N LYS A 264 27.58 25.23 7.63
CA LYS A 264 28.80 24.57 8.14
C LYS A 264 29.71 24.14 6.99
N ASP A 265 31.01 24.19 7.25
CA ASP A 265 32.07 23.67 6.39
C ASP A 265 31.86 22.21 6.01
N VAL A 266 32.10 21.92 4.74
CA VAL A 266 32.06 20.57 4.20
C VAL A 266 33.47 20.00 4.30
N SER A 267 33.66 18.97 5.14
CA SER A 267 34.95 18.29 5.24
C SER A 267 35.02 17.05 4.35
N ASP A 268 36.18 16.83 3.74
CA ASP A 268 36.51 15.61 2.99
C ASP A 268 36.35 14.36 3.86
N LYS A 269 36.67 14.44 5.15
CA LYS A 269 36.49 13.37 6.14
C LYS A 269 35.02 12.98 6.30
N SER A 270 34.11 13.95 6.36
CA SER A 270 32.67 13.70 6.47
C SER A 270 32.16 12.97 5.22
N ILE A 271 32.55 13.44 4.04
CA ILE A 271 32.20 12.80 2.76
C ILE A 271 32.77 11.38 2.70
N SER A 272 34.05 11.22 3.08
CA SER A 272 34.73 9.91 3.13
C SER A 272 33.96 8.91 3.96
N ARG A 273 33.52 9.34 5.16
CA ARG A 273 32.73 8.50 6.06
C ARG A 273 31.41 8.07 5.41
N TRP A 274 30.65 9.00 4.85
CA TRP A 274 29.36 8.67 4.21
C TRP A 274 29.51 7.71 3.02
N VAL A 275 30.53 7.90 2.19
CA VAL A 275 30.79 7.02 1.04
C VAL A 275 31.17 5.63 1.51
N ASN A 276 32.13 5.52 2.44
CA ASN A 276 32.64 4.23 2.91
C ASN A 276 31.57 3.43 3.67
N ASP A 277 30.77 4.09 4.51
CA ASP A 277 29.74 3.42 5.32
C ASP A 277 28.52 2.97 4.51
N SER A 278 28.42 3.40 3.24
CA SER A 278 27.25 3.15 2.38
C SER A 278 27.44 2.02 1.34
N LEU A 279 28.67 1.52 1.21
CA LEU A 279 29.09 0.55 0.18
C LEU A 279 28.84 1.01 -1.27
N ILE A 280 28.61 2.30 -1.52
CA ILE A 280 28.21 2.79 -2.85
C ILE A 280 29.27 2.57 -3.93
N GLU A 281 30.54 2.57 -3.58
CA GLU A 281 31.63 2.27 -4.51
C GLU A 281 31.74 0.77 -4.84
N GLU A 282 31.03 -0.09 -4.10
CA GLU A 282 30.92 -1.54 -4.34
C GLU A 282 29.66 -1.91 -5.17
N GLY A 283 28.90 -0.91 -5.64
CA GLY A 283 27.68 -1.13 -6.43
C GLY A 283 26.44 -1.48 -5.59
N GLN A 284 26.54 -1.34 -4.27
CA GLN A 284 25.44 -1.54 -3.34
C GLN A 284 25.16 -0.24 -2.58
N LEU A 285 23.91 0.06 -2.27
CA LEU A 285 23.61 1.07 -1.26
C LEU A 285 23.01 0.37 -0.05
N SER A 286 23.86 0.11 0.94
CA SER A 286 23.48 -0.45 2.22
C SER A 286 23.98 0.47 3.31
N LEU A 287 23.08 0.88 4.20
CA LEU A 287 23.43 1.68 5.36
C LEU A 287 23.40 0.75 6.56
N ALA A 288 24.50 0.69 7.33
CA ALA A 288 24.44 0.17 8.68
C ALA A 288 23.34 0.95 9.41
N VAL A 289 22.51 0.24 10.20
CA VAL A 289 21.35 0.82 10.89
C VAL A 289 21.81 1.94 11.84
N GLU A 290 21.95 3.15 11.33
CA GLU A 290 22.24 4.35 12.11
C GLU A 290 20.95 4.80 12.83
N ASP A 291 21.11 5.67 13.84
CA ASP A 291 20.10 6.38 14.67
C ASP A 291 18.94 7.04 13.90
N GLY A 292 18.80 6.87 12.58
CA GLY A 292 17.67 7.33 11.77
C GLY A 292 17.54 8.85 11.67
N ARG A 293 18.27 9.64 12.45
CA ARG A 293 18.09 11.08 12.46
C ARG A 293 18.63 11.74 11.20
N LEU A 294 17.80 12.57 10.57
CA LEU A 294 18.21 13.44 9.47
C LEU A 294 19.40 14.31 9.88
N SER A 295 20.42 14.35 9.03
CA SER A 295 21.62 15.13 9.25
C SER A 295 21.50 16.51 8.59
N THR A 296 21.50 17.58 9.38
CA THR A 296 21.56 18.95 8.86
C THR A 296 22.80 19.19 7.99
N VAL A 297 23.90 18.46 8.24
CA VAL A 297 25.11 18.55 7.42
C VAL A 297 24.89 17.95 6.04
N LYS A 298 24.18 16.81 5.95
CA LYS A 298 23.79 16.21 4.66
C LYS A 298 22.83 17.12 3.91
N ASP A 299 21.84 17.72 4.57
CA ASP A 299 20.96 18.74 3.97
C ASP A 299 21.74 19.89 3.32
N ASN A 300 22.71 20.45 4.04
CA ASN A 300 23.55 21.53 3.52
C ASN A 300 24.29 21.07 2.25
N VAL A 301 24.85 19.85 2.28
CA VAL A 301 25.59 19.28 1.14
C VAL A 301 24.67 19.01 -0.06
N ILE A 302 23.46 18.46 0.15
CA ILE A 302 22.47 18.27 -0.93
C ILE A 302 22.15 19.62 -1.57
N TYR A 303 21.87 20.64 -0.76
CA TYR A 303 21.55 21.97 -1.25
C TYR A 303 22.70 22.58 -2.07
N LEU A 304 23.94 22.45 -1.59
CA LEU A 304 25.13 22.93 -2.29
C LEU A 304 25.38 22.17 -3.61
N LEU A 305 25.17 20.85 -3.63
CA LEU A 305 25.25 20.03 -4.85
C LEU A 305 24.21 20.45 -5.88
N ILE A 306 22.97 20.71 -5.44
CA ILE A 306 21.93 21.24 -6.31
C ILE A 306 22.33 22.61 -6.86
N LYS A 307 22.86 23.51 -6.03
CA LYS A 307 23.32 24.83 -6.48
C LYS A 307 24.50 24.75 -7.46
N TYR A 308 25.43 23.83 -7.24
CA TYR A 308 26.61 23.65 -8.07
C TYR A 308 26.27 23.11 -9.47
N GLY A 309 25.56 21.97 -9.54
CA GLY A 309 25.38 21.22 -10.78
C GLY A 309 23.97 21.27 -11.39
N HIS A 310 22.97 21.71 -10.62
CA HIS A 310 21.56 21.49 -10.95
C HIS A 310 20.64 22.67 -10.59
N ALA A 311 21.17 23.90 -10.54
CA ALA A 311 20.42 25.06 -10.05
C ALA A 311 19.16 25.38 -10.85
N ASN A 312 19.11 24.96 -12.12
CA ASN A 312 17.99 25.17 -13.03
C ASN A 312 17.07 23.94 -13.16
N SER A 313 17.36 22.85 -12.46
CA SER A 313 16.56 21.64 -12.49
C SER A 313 15.38 21.73 -11.52
N THR A 314 14.21 21.31 -11.96
CA THR A 314 13.06 21.09 -11.08
C THR A 314 13.29 19.88 -10.18
N SER A 315 12.60 19.82 -9.06
CA SER A 315 12.65 18.65 -8.15
C SER A 315 12.28 17.34 -8.85
N LYS A 316 11.38 17.39 -9.83
CA LYS A 316 10.99 16.24 -10.66
C LYS A 316 12.11 15.79 -11.60
N GLU A 317 12.81 16.72 -12.25
CA GLU A 317 13.95 16.40 -13.11
C GLU A 317 15.12 15.82 -12.29
N LEU A 318 15.38 16.38 -11.11
CA LEU A 318 16.35 15.84 -10.17
C LEU A 318 15.97 14.44 -9.70
N ALA A 319 14.72 14.22 -9.29
CA ALA A 319 14.24 12.90 -8.88
C ALA A 319 14.40 11.85 -9.99
N ASN A 320 14.11 12.22 -11.25
CA ASN A 320 14.31 11.35 -12.40
C ASN A 320 15.79 11.03 -12.63
N LEU A 321 16.68 12.04 -12.53
CA LEU A 321 18.12 11.86 -12.66
C LEU A 321 18.66 10.90 -11.58
N LEU A 322 18.27 11.13 -10.33
CA LEU A 322 18.68 10.31 -9.19
C LEU A 322 18.16 8.87 -9.31
N SER A 323 16.92 8.69 -9.77
CA SER A 323 16.35 7.35 -9.99
C SER A 323 17.13 6.60 -11.07
N LYS A 324 17.43 7.26 -12.20
CA LYS A 324 18.17 6.67 -13.30
C LYS A 324 19.59 6.27 -12.90
N GLU A 325 20.28 7.10 -12.13
CA GLU A 325 21.60 6.74 -11.59
C GLU A 325 21.49 5.59 -10.58
N GLY A 326 20.43 5.62 -9.75
CA GLY A 326 20.13 4.59 -8.74
C GLY A 326 19.82 3.20 -9.31
N ASP A 327 19.30 3.09 -10.54
CA ASP A 327 18.96 1.82 -11.20
C ASP A 327 20.17 0.87 -11.34
N GLY A 328 21.40 1.42 -11.32
CA GLY A 328 22.64 0.65 -11.36
C GLY A 328 23.04 -0.02 -10.04
N TYR A 329 22.30 0.21 -8.95
CA TYR A 329 22.68 -0.20 -7.59
C TYR A 329 21.71 -1.20 -6.97
N GLN A 330 22.23 -2.10 -6.15
CA GLN A 330 21.42 -2.91 -5.25
C GLN A 330 21.03 -2.08 -4.03
N LEU A 331 19.77 -1.64 -3.98
CA LEU A 331 19.23 -0.83 -2.88
C LEU A 331 18.66 -1.71 -1.78
N GLN A 332 18.97 -1.41 -0.52
CA GLN A 332 18.39 -2.07 0.66
C GLN A 332 16.87 -1.87 0.76
N GLN A 333 16.35 -0.71 0.32
CA GLN A 333 14.93 -0.44 0.19
C GLN A 333 14.63 0.37 -1.07
N ARG A 334 13.44 0.13 -1.66
CA ARG A 334 12.98 0.85 -2.84
C ARG A 334 12.66 2.30 -2.49
N ILE A 335 13.21 3.23 -3.27
CA ILE A 335 12.88 4.66 -3.19
C ILE A 335 12.00 5.03 -4.38
N THR A 336 10.91 5.74 -4.13
CA THR A 336 9.99 6.21 -5.17
C THR A 336 10.36 7.62 -5.65
N SER A 337 9.95 7.95 -6.87
CA SER A 337 10.09 9.32 -7.39
C SER A 337 9.37 10.35 -6.50
N SER A 338 8.21 10.01 -5.94
CA SER A 338 7.47 10.91 -5.04
C SER A 338 8.21 11.19 -3.74
N GLN A 339 8.86 10.19 -3.15
CA GLN A 339 9.69 10.37 -1.95
C GLN A 339 10.85 11.34 -2.22
N LEU A 340 11.53 11.20 -3.36
CA LEU A 340 12.63 12.09 -3.77
C LEU A 340 12.14 13.53 -3.99
N VAL A 341 11.04 13.70 -4.75
CA VAL A 341 10.46 15.03 -5.02
C VAL A 341 10.09 15.73 -3.72
N ASN A 342 9.35 15.05 -2.84
CA ASN A 342 8.91 15.61 -1.56
C ASN A 342 10.10 16.06 -0.69
N TYR A 343 11.16 15.26 -0.64
CA TYR A 343 12.37 15.61 0.10
C TYR A 343 13.03 16.87 -0.48
N ILE A 344 13.24 16.91 -1.80
CA ILE A 344 13.92 18.02 -2.48
C ILE A 344 13.11 19.30 -2.34
N ASP A 345 11.79 19.25 -2.52
CA ASP A 345 10.91 20.41 -2.36
C ASP A 345 10.97 20.98 -0.93
N ALA A 346 10.88 20.11 0.08
CA ALA A 346 10.99 20.51 1.48
C ALA A 346 12.36 21.16 1.78
N LEU A 347 13.44 20.60 1.22
CA LEU A 347 14.79 21.13 1.36
C LEU A 347 14.93 22.51 0.71
N VAL A 348 14.47 22.67 -0.54
CA VAL A 348 14.53 23.95 -1.27
C VAL A 348 13.73 25.02 -0.55
N LEU A 349 12.53 24.71 -0.06
CA LEU A 349 11.71 25.62 0.75
C LEU A 349 12.43 26.05 2.04
N LYS A 350 13.05 25.10 2.75
CA LYS A 350 13.84 25.36 3.96
C LYS A 350 14.95 26.39 3.69
N TYR A 351 15.74 26.24 2.63
CA TYR A 351 16.82 27.19 2.32
C TYR A 351 16.34 28.48 1.68
N ALA A 352 15.25 28.47 0.92
CA ALA A 352 14.62 29.69 0.43
C ALA A 352 14.20 30.58 1.62
N SER A 353 13.62 30.00 2.67
CA SER A 353 13.23 30.74 3.88
C SER A 353 14.40 31.40 4.63
N LEU A 354 15.62 30.86 4.48
CA LEU A 354 16.82 31.38 5.12
C LEU A 354 17.41 32.59 4.38
N HIS A 355 17.11 32.78 3.10
CA HIS A 355 17.49 33.99 2.34
C HIS A 355 16.66 35.22 2.70
N PHE A 356 15.51 35.04 3.36
CA PHE A 356 14.60 36.12 3.76
C PHE A 356 14.76 36.57 5.23
N LYS A 357 15.75 36.02 5.94
CA LYS A 357 16.14 36.42 7.31
C LYS A 357 17.51 37.06 7.27
#